data_AF-A0A1F9TWI1-F1
#
_entry.id   AF-A0A1F9TWI1-F1
#
_cell.length_a   1.000
_cell.length_b   1.000
_cell.length_c   1.000
_cell.angle_alpha   90.00
_cell.angle_beta   90.00
_cell.angle_gamma   90.00
#
_symmetry.space_group_name_H-M   'P 1'
#
loop_
_entity.id
_entity.type
_entity.pdbx_description
1 polymer ?
#
loop_
_entity_poly.entity_id
_entity_poly.type
_entity_poly.pdbx_seq_one_letter_code
_entity_poly.pdbx_strand_id
1 'polypeptide(L)'
;MRKAAWLETKNENGKGEPLMGIRTFFDRLFGRTKDLADGRSPAAGRANGNGHGTQMACVDCKRTFLFEEGEQKFFKMRGLTPPKRCPGCRMKRKHRR
;
A
#
# COMPACT_ATOMS: atom_id res chain seq x y z
N MET A 1 53.78 -46.94 14.08
CA MET A 1 54.04 -46.56 15.48
C MET A 1 53.37 -45.22 15.79
N ARG A 2 52.68 -45.13 16.95
CA ARG A 2 52.45 -43.96 17.86
C ARG A 2 51.85 -42.66 17.25
N LYS A 3 50.55 -42.41 17.42
CA LYS A 3 49.90 -41.66 18.54
C LYS A 3 50.29 -40.18 18.62
N ALA A 4 49.36 -39.29 18.24
CA ALA A 4 49.13 -38.00 18.91
C ALA A 4 47.70 -37.52 18.61
N ALA A 5 46.80 -37.73 19.57
CA ALA A 5 45.55 -36.99 19.68
C ALA A 5 45.88 -35.52 19.97
N TRP A 6 45.12 -34.56 19.43
CA TRP A 6 44.68 -33.36 20.15
C TRP A 6 43.72 -32.53 19.28
N LEU A 7 42.46 -32.46 19.75
CA LEU A 7 41.40 -31.50 19.45
C LEU A 7 40.86 -31.37 18.02
N GLU A 8 39.95 -32.29 17.69
CA GLU A 8 38.88 -32.06 16.72
C GLU A 8 37.81 -31.17 17.37
N THR A 9 37.91 -29.85 17.16
CA THR A 9 36.86 -28.90 17.55
C THR A 9 35.82 -28.83 16.43
N LYS A 10 34.70 -29.51 16.64
CA LYS A 10 33.50 -29.42 15.79
C LYS A 10 32.95 -27.99 15.83
N ASN A 11 32.86 -27.34 14.67
CA ASN A 11 32.10 -26.11 14.47
C ASN A 11 30.80 -26.43 13.69
N GLU A 12 29.72 -26.59 14.44
CA GLU A 12 28.37 -26.96 13.96
C GLU A 12 27.59 -25.85 13.25
N ASN A 13 28.26 -24.78 12.80
CA ASN A 13 27.61 -23.65 12.16
C ASN A 13 28.29 -23.34 10.82
N GLY A 14 27.85 -24.04 9.78
CA GLY A 14 28.23 -23.81 8.39
C GLY A 14 27.82 -22.43 7.88
N LYS A 15 28.60 -21.41 8.22
CA LYS A 15 28.58 -20.11 7.55
C LYS A 15 30.00 -19.78 7.13
N GLY A 16 30.30 -20.10 5.87
CA GLY A 16 31.46 -19.54 5.19
C GLY A 16 31.28 -18.03 5.10
N GLU A 17 32.13 -17.30 5.81
CA GLU A 17 32.24 -15.84 5.73
C GLU A 17 33.00 -15.49 4.42
N PRO A 18 32.37 -14.84 3.42
CA PRO A 18 33.10 -14.42 2.24
C PRO A 18 33.88 -13.14 2.54
N LEU A 19 35.18 -13.21 2.22
CA LEU A 19 36.17 -12.14 2.25
C LEU A 19 35.62 -10.83 1.66
N MET A 20 35.71 -9.76 2.45
CA MET A 20 35.22 -8.41 2.15
C MET A 20 35.77 -7.86 0.83
N GLY A 21 34.99 -7.98 -0.24
CA GLY A 21 35.23 -7.35 -1.53
C GLY A 21 34.37 -6.10 -1.72
N ILE A 22 34.90 -5.10 -2.43
CA ILE A 22 34.45 -3.71 -2.71
C ILE A 22 33.06 -3.61 -3.40
N ARG A 23 32.27 -4.69 -3.42
CA ARG A 23 31.00 -4.85 -4.15
C ARG A 23 29.76 -4.43 -3.34
N THR A 24 29.92 -3.67 -2.26
CA THR A 24 28.82 -3.27 -1.34
C THR A 24 28.57 -1.76 -1.29
N PHE A 25 29.19 -0.97 -2.16
CA PHE A 25 28.98 0.48 -2.19
C PHE A 25 27.86 0.92 -3.16
N PHE A 26 27.74 0.27 -4.33
CA PHE A 26 26.88 0.79 -5.40
C PHE A 26 25.40 0.35 -5.34
N ASP A 27 25.06 -0.65 -4.51
CA ASP A 27 23.67 -1.11 -4.29
C ASP A 27 22.86 -0.16 -3.37
N ARG A 28 23.54 0.80 -2.71
CA ARG A 28 22.96 1.71 -1.71
C ARG A 28 22.51 3.07 -2.28
N LEU A 29 22.82 3.42 -3.53
CA LEU A 29 22.48 4.74 -4.10
C LEU A 29 21.31 4.74 -5.11
N PHE A 30 20.97 3.59 -5.70
CA PHE A 30 19.82 3.46 -6.62
C PHE A 30 18.86 2.36 -6.13
N GLY A 31 18.40 2.53 -4.89
CA GLY A 31 17.54 1.57 -4.18
C GLY A 31 16.31 1.14 -4.98
N ARG A 32 16.27 -0.15 -5.33
CA ARG A 32 15.07 -0.85 -5.78
C ARG A 32 14.92 -2.14 -4.99
N THR A 33 14.07 -2.03 -3.96
CA THR A 33 13.17 -3.05 -3.39
C THR A 33 13.75 -4.44 -3.16
N LYS A 34 14.05 -4.78 -1.89
CA LYS A 34 14.30 -6.17 -1.53
C LYS A 34 13.93 -6.49 -0.08
N ASP A 35 12.66 -6.29 0.29
CA ASP A 35 12.13 -6.82 1.55
C ASP A 35 10.72 -7.42 1.34
N LEU A 36 10.67 -8.57 0.64
CA LEU A 36 9.56 -9.53 0.68
C LEU A 36 10.03 -10.79 1.43
N ALA A 37 10.37 -10.66 2.71
CA ALA A 37 10.75 -11.81 3.53
C ALA A 37 10.15 -11.81 4.95
N ASP A 38 9.47 -10.76 5.38
CA ASP A 38 8.64 -10.77 6.59
C ASP A 38 7.18 -10.94 6.17
N GLY A 39 6.58 -12.08 6.51
CA GLY A 39 5.18 -12.42 6.25
C GLY A 39 4.17 -11.53 6.99
N ARG A 40 4.21 -10.21 6.79
CA ARG A 40 3.19 -9.25 7.20
C ARG A 40 2.67 -8.56 5.96
N SER A 41 1.60 -9.14 5.43
CA SER A 41 0.81 -8.62 4.31
C SER A 41 0.64 -7.10 4.38
N PRO A 42 0.89 -6.31 3.31
CA PRO A 42 0.45 -4.93 3.21
C PRO A 42 -1.07 -4.88 2.93
N ALA A 43 -1.86 -5.58 3.74
CA ALA A 43 -3.31 -5.57 3.69
C ALA A 43 -3.84 -4.52 4.67
N ALA A 44 -3.56 -3.25 4.35
CA ALA A 44 -4.37 -2.13 4.79
C ALA A 44 -3.96 -0.91 3.95
N GLY A 45 -4.39 -0.91 2.68
CA GLY A 45 -4.73 0.37 2.05
C GLY A 45 -5.60 1.10 3.06
N ARG A 46 -5.10 2.22 3.58
CA ARG A 46 -5.74 3.00 4.63
C ARG A 46 -7.16 3.32 4.16
N ALA A 47 -8.12 2.54 4.65
CA ALA A 47 -9.52 2.89 4.60
C ALA A 47 -9.63 4.15 5.45
N ASN A 48 -9.71 5.30 4.80
CA ASN A 48 -9.99 6.58 5.44
C ASN A 48 -11.50 6.59 5.77
N GLY A 49 -11.88 5.74 6.72
CA GLY A 49 -13.25 5.49 7.12
C GLY A 49 -13.54 6.31 8.37
N ASN A 50 -13.97 7.54 8.16
CA ASN A 50 -14.94 8.27 8.98
C ASN A 50 -15.48 9.42 8.13
N GLY A 51 -16.23 9.03 7.09
CA GLY A 51 -16.89 9.98 6.19
C GLY A 51 -18.12 10.57 6.88
N HIS A 52 -17.98 11.77 7.45
CA HIS A 52 -19.10 12.58 7.90
C HIS A 52 -19.81 13.12 6.65
N GLY A 53 -21.00 12.57 6.35
CA GLY A 53 -21.72 12.88 5.13
C GLY A 53 -23.11 12.23 5.09
N THR A 54 -23.95 12.73 4.19
CA THR A 54 -25.31 12.21 4.01
C THR A 54 -25.29 11.08 2.98
N GLN A 55 -25.82 9.91 3.33
CA GLN A 55 -25.96 8.81 2.39
C GLN A 55 -27.16 9.05 1.47
N MET A 56 -26.95 8.98 0.16
CA MET A 56 -27.97 9.26 -0.86
C MET A 56 -28.02 8.14 -1.90
N ALA A 57 -29.21 7.83 -2.43
CA ALA A 57 -29.37 6.83 -3.48
C ALA A 57 -29.16 7.44 -4.89
N CYS A 58 -28.36 6.77 -5.73
CA CYS A 58 -28.14 7.20 -7.11
C CYS A 58 -29.32 6.84 -8.02
N VAL A 59 -29.82 7.79 -8.81
CA VAL A 59 -30.96 7.55 -9.73
C VAL A 59 -30.67 6.59 -10.88
N ASP A 60 -29.43 6.47 -11.36
CA ASP A 60 -29.10 5.59 -12.49
C ASP A 60 -28.72 4.17 -12.03
N CYS A 61 -27.82 4.06 -11.04
CA CYS A 61 -27.31 2.74 -10.60
C CYS A 61 -27.94 2.24 -9.30
N LYS A 62 -28.84 3.00 -8.68
CA LYS A 62 -29.55 2.66 -7.42
C LYS A 62 -28.63 2.37 -6.22
N ARG A 63 -27.32 2.59 -6.35
CA ARG A 63 -26.36 2.43 -5.25
C ARG A 63 -26.40 3.63 -4.31
N THR A 64 -26.27 3.34 -3.02
CA THR A 64 -26.04 4.35 -2.00
C THR A 64 -24.62 4.89 -2.13
N PHE A 65 -24.49 6.21 -2.19
CA PHE A 65 -23.21 6.90 -2.17
C PHE A 65 -23.18 7.92 -1.02
N LEU A 66 -21.99 8.18 -0.50
CA LEU A 66 -21.80 9.17 0.54
C LEU A 66 -21.64 10.55 -0.11
N PHE A 67 -22.45 11.51 0.33
CA PHE A 67 -22.29 12.91 -0.01
C PHE A 67 -21.61 13.62 1.16
N GLU A 68 -20.30 13.80 1.05
CA GLU A 68 -19.44 14.31 2.12
C GLU A 68 -19.78 15.76 2.49
N GLU A 69 -19.60 16.12 3.75
CA GLU A 69 -19.83 17.50 4.22
C GLU A 69 -18.99 18.54 3.47
N GLY A 70 -17.76 18.20 3.08
CA GLY A 70 -16.89 19.07 2.28
C GLY A 70 -17.52 19.38 0.92
N GLU A 71 -18.07 18.37 0.25
CA GLU A 71 -18.80 18.55 -1.00
C GLU A 71 -20.08 19.35 -0.77
N GLN A 72 -20.83 19.09 0.30
CA GLN A 72 -22.04 19.86 0.64
C GLN A 72 -21.74 21.35 0.79
N LYS A 73 -20.68 21.70 1.53
CA LYS A 73 -20.23 23.09 1.73
C LYS A 73 -19.82 23.71 0.40
N PHE A 74 -19.07 22.99 -0.43
CA PHE A 74 -18.66 23.44 -1.75
C PHE A 74 -19.86 23.76 -2.66
N PHE A 75 -20.85 22.85 -2.74
CA PHE A 75 -22.06 23.06 -3.54
C PHE A 75 -22.88 24.25 -3.03
N LYS A 76 -23.03 24.41 -1.71
CA LYS A 76 -23.71 25.55 -1.09
C LYS A 76 -23.01 26.88 -1.39
N MET A 77 -21.69 26.96 -1.21
CA MET A 77 -20.92 28.18 -1.49
C MET A 77 -20.95 28.59 -2.96
N ARG A 78 -21.01 27.61 -3.87
CA ARG A 78 -21.09 27.87 -5.31
C ARG A 78 -22.52 28.14 -5.81
N GLY A 79 -23.53 28.05 -4.95
CA GLY A 79 -24.93 28.13 -5.36
C GLY A 79 -25.34 27.02 -6.34
N LEU A 80 -24.68 25.87 -6.28
CA LEU A 80 -24.90 24.74 -7.17
C LEU A 80 -25.89 23.75 -6.56
N THR A 81 -26.69 23.10 -7.41
CA THR A 81 -27.63 22.06 -6.99
C THR A 81 -26.90 20.76 -6.66
N PRO A 82 -27.26 20.05 -5.58
CA PRO A 82 -26.59 18.83 -5.14
C PRO A 82 -26.73 17.67 -6.14
N PRO A 83 -25.80 16.69 -6.10
CA PRO A 83 -25.85 15.49 -6.95
C PRO A 83 -27.06 14.61 -6.70
N LYS A 84 -27.81 14.27 -7.76
CA LYS A 84 -28.74 13.11 -7.75
C LYS A 84 -28.08 11.79 -8.17
N ARG A 85 -26.80 11.85 -8.59
CA ARG A 85 -26.07 10.73 -9.20
C ARG A 85 -24.71 10.58 -8.52
N CYS A 86 -24.29 9.34 -8.30
CA CYS A 86 -22.99 9.04 -7.72
C CYS A 86 -21.82 9.46 -8.65
N PRO A 87 -20.62 9.67 -8.10
CA PRO A 87 -19.44 10.11 -8.86
C PRO A 87 -19.11 9.18 -10.04
N GLY A 88 -19.23 7.86 -9.86
CA GLY A 88 -19.01 6.89 -10.95
C GLY A 88 -19.99 7.05 -12.12
N CYS A 89 -21.27 7.31 -11.86
CA CYS A 89 -22.26 7.54 -12.92
C CYS A 89 -22.05 8.89 -13.62
N ARG A 90 -21.63 9.92 -12.87
CA ARG A 90 -21.30 11.23 -13.44
C ARG A 90 -20.10 11.16 -14.39
N MET A 91 -19.02 10.47 -13.99
CA MET A 91 -17.85 10.28 -14.84
C MET A 91 -18.17 9.50 -16.11
N LYS A 92 -18.92 8.40 -16.00
CA LYS A 92 -19.34 7.61 -17.18
C LYS A 92 -20.09 8.44 -18.21
N ARG A 93 -20.94 9.37 -17.77
CA ARG A 93 -21.66 10.28 -18.68
C ARG A 93 -20.74 11.30 -19.35
N LYS A 94 -19.74 11.82 -18.61
CA LYS A 94 -18.77 12.79 -19.15
C LYS A 94 -17.94 12.16 -20.27
N HIS A 95 -17.57 10.88 -20.15
CA HIS A 95 -16.81 10.16 -21.18
C HIS A 95 -17.62 9.79 -22.43
N ARG A 96 -18.96 9.84 -22.39
CA ARG A 96 -19.82 9.50 -23.54
C ARG A 96 -20.18 10.71 -24.42
N ARG A 97 -19.68 11.90 -24.07
CA ARG A 97 -19.99 13.16 -24.75
C ARG A 97 -18.76 13.65 -25.49
#